data_AF-A0A963MCY2-F1
#
_entry.id   AF-A0A963MCY2-F1
#
_cell.length_a   1.000
_cell.length_b   1.000
_cell.length_c   1.000
_cell.angle_alpha   90.00
_cell.angle_beta   90.00
_cell.angle_gamma   90.00
#
_symmetry.space_group_name_H-M   'P 1'
#
loop_
_entity.id
_entity.type
_entity.pdbx_description
1 polymer ?
#
loop_
_entity_poly.entity_id
_entity_poly.type
_entity_poly.pdbx_seq_one_letter_code
_entity_poly.pdbx_strand_id
1 'polypeptide(L)'
;MNKLSTETIDHTSQKKNTLKCNIIALLSTGMILGTGAPLANAAGNGNSPQGKPFVEIAGQIVEVKGSVSSLQEQIDLLVARVDTMEDRVIANEDAISTLQTQNNTLNTLIGQGLSDIGAIQAEILTLQQANQDLLTMIAAGQGDIAALEAEVAGNKALIASLSNSILLVEGGMISLETSLQSQIDNNTMLINALQNEVNNINDLLALKQNLVNGSCPNNYAIQQILSDGSVICEMTGSSMSGQLHSVVSYQYKYVAPSNVTGVYAYCPIGYIVSARKPRIQHQFACFLITPWKVQ
;
A
#
# COMPACT_ATOMS: atom_id res chain seq x y z
N MET A 1 -41.94 -13.15 1.99
CA MET A 1 -43.07 -13.92 2.57
C MET A 1 -44.32 -13.07 2.49
N ASN A 2 -45.18 -13.31 1.49
CA ASN A 2 -46.59 -12.92 1.51
C ASN A 2 -47.30 -13.89 0.55
N LYS A 3 -48.09 -14.80 1.13
CA LYS A 3 -48.98 -15.71 0.41
C LYS A 3 -50.16 -14.86 -0.07
N LEU A 4 -50.28 -14.66 -1.38
CA LEU A 4 -51.54 -14.25 -1.98
C LEU A 4 -52.12 -15.49 -2.67
N SER A 5 -53.16 -16.04 -2.05
CA SER A 5 -54.03 -17.06 -2.63
C SER A 5 -54.91 -16.39 -3.69
N THR A 6 -54.69 -16.70 -4.96
CA THR A 6 -55.63 -16.33 -6.03
C THR A 6 -56.55 -17.51 -6.27
N GLU A 7 -57.80 -17.30 -5.89
CA GLU A 7 -58.93 -18.18 -6.01
C GLU A 7 -59.37 -18.27 -7.47
N THR A 8 -59.46 -19.49 -7.98
CA THR A 8 -59.97 -19.84 -9.30
C THR A 8 -61.47 -19.53 -9.37
N ILE A 9 -61.88 -18.64 -10.26
CA ILE A 9 -63.28 -18.52 -10.68
C ILE A 9 -63.37 -18.98 -12.14
N ASP A 10 -63.77 -20.24 -12.30
CA ASP A 10 -64.17 -20.85 -13.56
C ASP A 10 -65.62 -20.43 -13.87
N HIS A 11 -65.80 -19.57 -14.88
CA HIS A 11 -67.10 -19.28 -15.47
C HIS A 11 -67.29 -20.07 -16.77
N THR A 12 -67.30 -21.40 -16.66
CA THR A 12 -68.03 -22.26 -17.59
C THR A 12 -69.52 -22.14 -17.29
N SER A 13 -70.21 -21.23 -17.98
CA SER A 13 -71.67 -21.22 -18.03
C SER A 13 -72.18 -21.08 -19.46
N GLN A 14 -72.41 -22.25 -20.06
CA GLN A 14 -73.69 -22.62 -20.66
C GLN A 14 -74.60 -21.47 -21.10
N LYS A 15 -74.70 -21.26 -22.42
CA LYS A 15 -75.99 -21.02 -23.07
C LYS A 15 -76.14 -21.97 -24.25
N LYS A 16 -76.58 -23.19 -23.92
CA LYS A 16 -77.51 -23.91 -24.80
C LYS A 16 -78.76 -23.04 -24.92
N ASN A 17 -79.04 -22.54 -26.11
CA ASN A 17 -80.41 -22.35 -26.59
C ASN A 17 -80.41 -22.47 -28.11
N THR A 18 -80.45 -23.73 -28.54
CA THR A 18 -81.09 -24.17 -29.77
C THR A 18 -82.50 -23.57 -29.85
N LEU A 19 -82.68 -22.49 -30.61
CA LEU A 19 -83.98 -22.15 -31.14
C LEU A 19 -84.15 -22.89 -32.46
N LYS A 20 -84.82 -24.03 -32.35
CA LYS A 20 -85.40 -24.78 -33.47
C LYS A 20 -86.31 -23.82 -34.22
N CYS A 21 -85.96 -23.47 -35.46
CA CYS A 21 -86.92 -22.92 -36.40
C CYS A 21 -87.88 -24.05 -36.80
N ASN A 22 -88.91 -24.22 -35.97
CA ASN A 22 -90.00 -25.16 -36.15
C ASN A 22 -91.21 -24.33 -36.59
N ILE A 23 -91.19 -23.81 -37.81
CA ILE A 23 -92.40 -23.23 -38.41
C ILE A 23 -93.22 -24.39 -38.95
N ILE A 24 -94.21 -24.70 -38.14
CA ILE A 24 -95.36 -25.55 -38.41
C ILE A 24 -95.98 -25.16 -39.75
N ALA A 25 -96.15 -26.18 -40.58
CA ALA A 25 -97.04 -26.17 -41.71
C ALA A 25 -98.47 -25.79 -41.28
N LEU A 26 -98.98 -24.66 -41.77
CA LEU A 26 -100.42 -24.53 -42.01
C LEU A 26 -100.72 -25.06 -43.40
N LEU A 27 -101.00 -26.36 -43.46
CA LEU A 27 -101.97 -26.88 -44.40
C LEU A 27 -103.31 -26.19 -44.11
N SER A 28 -103.74 -25.29 -44.99
CA SER A 28 -105.17 -25.14 -45.28
C SER A 28 -105.38 -25.42 -46.76
N THR A 29 -105.42 -26.72 -47.05
CA THR A 29 -106.13 -27.30 -48.16
C THR A 29 -107.56 -26.75 -48.18
N GLY A 30 -107.80 -25.77 -49.05
CA GLY A 30 -109.11 -25.26 -49.41
C GLY A 30 -109.37 -25.50 -50.90
N MET A 31 -109.39 -26.77 -51.28
CA MET A 31 -109.89 -27.22 -52.57
C MET A 31 -111.39 -26.92 -52.64
N ILE A 32 -111.81 -25.96 -53.46
CA ILE A 32 -113.15 -25.93 -54.05
C ILE A 32 -112.97 -25.79 -55.56
N LEU A 33 -112.70 -26.94 -56.19
CA LEU A 33 -113.12 -27.22 -57.56
C LEU A 33 -114.64 -27.38 -57.53
N GLY A 34 -115.37 -26.32 -57.88
CA GLY A 34 -116.81 -26.34 -58.13
C GLY A 34 -117.07 -25.99 -59.58
N THR A 35 -117.08 -27.01 -60.44
CA THR A 35 -117.77 -26.95 -61.74
C THR A 35 -119.27 -26.82 -61.49
N GLY A 36 -119.88 -25.70 -61.88
CA GLY A 36 -121.32 -25.48 -61.76
C GLY A 36 -121.80 -24.29 -62.58
N ALA A 37 -122.16 -24.56 -63.84
CA ALA A 37 -123.17 -23.94 -64.70
C ALA A 37 -123.22 -22.40 -64.90
N PRO A 38 -123.49 -21.93 -66.15
CA PRO A 38 -123.95 -20.57 -66.38
C PRO A 38 -125.38 -20.41 -65.85
N LEU A 39 -125.58 -19.56 -64.84
CA LEU A 39 -126.91 -19.03 -64.51
C LEU A 39 -127.30 -17.99 -65.56
N ALA A 40 -127.82 -18.48 -66.68
CA ALA A 40 -128.87 -17.78 -67.39
C ALA A 40 -130.15 -17.90 -66.55
N ASN A 41 -130.62 -16.77 -66.01
CA ASN A 41 -132.01 -16.43 -65.68
C ASN A 41 -131.96 -15.08 -64.95
N ALA A 42 -132.78 -14.08 -65.22
CA ALA A 42 -133.84 -13.90 -66.19
C ALA A 42 -134.05 -12.38 -66.22
N ALA A 43 -134.44 -11.87 -67.39
CA ALA A 43 -135.07 -10.57 -67.50
C ALA A 43 -136.25 -10.50 -66.50
N GLY A 44 -136.16 -9.57 -65.55
CA GLY A 44 -137.20 -9.28 -64.57
C GLY A 44 -137.26 -7.78 -64.35
N ASN A 45 -137.87 -7.06 -65.30
CA ASN A 45 -138.30 -5.68 -65.13
C ASN A 45 -139.27 -5.62 -63.93
N GLY A 46 -138.79 -5.16 -62.78
CA GLY A 46 -139.59 -4.95 -61.58
C GLY A 46 -139.12 -3.70 -60.85
N ASN A 47 -139.79 -2.57 -61.11
CA ASN A 47 -139.64 -1.29 -60.44
C ASN A 47 -140.05 -1.37 -58.95
N SER A 48 -139.26 -2.06 -58.13
CA SER A 48 -139.33 -1.86 -56.67
C SER A 48 -138.48 -0.65 -56.33
N PRO A 49 -139.06 0.37 -55.66
CA PRO A 49 -138.37 1.61 -55.37
C PRO A 49 -137.15 1.29 -54.52
N GLN A 50 -135.96 1.42 -55.11
CA GLN A 50 -134.70 1.48 -54.40
C GLN A 50 -134.80 2.66 -53.43
N GLY A 51 -135.22 2.38 -52.20
CA GLY A 51 -135.39 3.38 -51.17
C GLY A 51 -134.05 4.07 -50.95
N LYS A 52 -134.05 5.40 -50.98
CA LYS A 52 -132.89 6.27 -50.71
C LYS A 52 -131.97 5.77 -49.56
N PRO A 53 -132.47 5.17 -48.45
CA PRO A 53 -131.62 4.62 -47.39
C PRO A 53 -130.64 3.52 -47.84
N PHE A 54 -131.01 2.64 -48.76
CA PHE A 54 -130.13 1.53 -49.18
C PHE A 54 -129.00 2.01 -50.11
N VAL A 55 -129.25 3.07 -50.89
CA VAL A 55 -128.23 3.71 -51.73
C VAL A 55 -127.18 4.41 -50.87
N GLU A 56 -127.62 5.09 -49.80
CA GLU A 56 -126.73 5.76 -48.82
C GLU A 56 -125.84 4.75 -48.09
N ILE A 57 -126.41 3.65 -47.60
CA ILE A 57 -125.67 2.57 -46.93
C ILE A 57 -124.63 1.95 -47.87
N ALA A 58 -124.98 1.73 -49.15
CA ALA A 58 -124.02 1.23 -50.14
C ALA A 58 -122.84 2.19 -50.34
N GLY A 59 -123.09 3.51 -50.34
CA GLY A 59 -122.04 4.54 -50.39
C GLY A 59 -121.10 4.50 -49.18
N GLN A 60 -121.66 4.44 -47.96
CA GLN A 60 -120.88 4.31 -46.72
C GLN A 60 -120.03 3.03 -46.71
N ILE A 61 -120.56 1.91 -47.21
CA ILE A 61 -119.80 0.66 -47.34
C ILE A 61 -118.60 0.82 -48.27
N VAL A 62 -118.76 1.52 -49.41
CA VAL A 62 -117.66 1.79 -50.34
C VAL A 62 -116.59 2.65 -49.68
N GLU A 63 -116.98 3.69 -48.94
CA GLU A 63 -116.06 4.58 -48.22
C GLU A 63 -115.30 3.84 -47.10
N VAL A 64 -116.00 3.03 -46.30
CA VAL A 64 -115.37 2.20 -45.27
C VAL A 64 -114.40 1.19 -45.91
N LYS A 65 -114.77 0.57 -47.03
CA LYS A 65 -113.85 -0.32 -47.78
C LYS A 65 -112.61 0.41 -48.27
N GLY A 66 -112.77 1.63 -48.81
CA GLY A 66 -111.65 2.47 -49.22
C GLY A 66 -110.73 2.81 -48.04
N SER A 67 -111.30 3.18 -46.90
CA SER A 67 -110.56 3.47 -45.67
C SER A 67 -109.81 2.25 -45.15
N VAL A 68 -110.45 1.07 -45.16
CA VAL A 68 -109.82 -0.21 -44.79
C VAL A 68 -108.64 -0.53 -45.71
N SER A 69 -108.78 -0.30 -47.02
CA SER A 69 -107.67 -0.49 -47.98
C SER A 69 -106.48 0.43 -47.68
N SER A 70 -106.74 1.71 -47.38
CA SER A 70 -105.67 2.66 -47.04
C SER A 70 -104.99 2.32 -45.71
N LEU A 71 -105.75 1.89 -44.70
CA LEU A 71 -105.18 1.42 -43.43
C LEU A 71 -104.32 0.16 -43.63
N GLN A 72 -104.74 -0.76 -44.51
CA GLN A 72 -103.94 -1.94 -44.85
C GLN A 72 -102.59 -1.55 -45.46
N GLU A 73 -102.57 -0.62 -46.43
CA GLU A 73 -101.33 -0.12 -47.03
C GLU A 73 -100.41 0.55 -45.99
N GLN A 74 -100.97 1.32 -45.05
CA GLN A 74 -100.19 1.93 -43.96
C GLN A 74 -99.63 0.88 -43.00
N ILE A 75 -100.39 -0.17 -42.69
CA ILE A 75 -99.95 -1.29 -41.86
C ILE A 75 -98.79 -2.02 -42.54
N ASP A 76 -98.92 -2.33 -43.83
CA ASP A 76 -97.88 -3.03 -44.59
C ASP A 76 -96.58 -2.21 -44.62
N LEU A 77 -96.68 -0.88 -44.79
CA LEU A 77 -95.53 0.02 -44.70
C LEU A 77 -94.90 0.06 -43.30
N LEU A 78 -95.73 0.06 -42.24
CA LEU A 78 -95.25 0.05 -40.87
C LEU A 78 -94.52 -1.26 -40.55
N VAL A 79 -95.05 -2.40 -40.99
CA VAL A 79 -94.41 -3.71 -40.84
C VAL A 79 -93.03 -3.71 -41.51
N ALA A 80 -92.94 -3.28 -42.78
CA ALA A 80 -91.66 -3.21 -43.47
C ALA A 80 -90.63 -2.28 -42.76
N ARG A 81 -91.11 -1.18 -42.18
CA ARG A 81 -90.27 -0.27 -41.40
C ARG A 81 -89.81 -0.91 -40.08
N VAL A 82 -90.68 -1.68 -39.41
CA VAL A 82 -90.35 -2.41 -38.19
C VAL A 82 -89.32 -3.50 -38.50
N ASP A 83 -89.48 -4.28 -39.57
CA ASP A 83 -88.50 -5.29 -39.99
C ASP A 83 -87.11 -4.65 -40.19
N THR A 84 -87.06 -3.50 -40.89
CA THR A 84 -85.81 -2.75 -41.08
C THR A 84 -85.22 -2.23 -39.76
N MET A 85 -86.06 -1.88 -38.78
CA MET A 85 -85.60 -1.46 -37.46
C MET A 85 -85.04 -2.63 -36.66
N GLU A 86 -85.67 -3.81 -36.72
CA GLU A 86 -85.20 -5.03 -36.08
C GLU A 86 -83.81 -5.42 -36.61
N ASP A 87 -83.62 -5.41 -37.93
CA ASP A 87 -82.32 -5.68 -38.55
C ASP A 87 -81.23 -4.70 -38.07
N ARG A 88 -81.57 -3.41 -37.98
CA ARG A 88 -80.64 -2.37 -37.47
C ARG A 88 -80.32 -2.55 -36.00
N VAL A 89 -81.28 -2.99 -35.19
CA VAL A 89 -81.06 -3.28 -33.76
C VAL A 89 -80.09 -4.45 -33.61
N ILE A 90 -80.29 -5.54 -34.36
CA ILE A 90 -79.38 -6.70 -34.35
C ILE A 90 -77.96 -6.28 -34.74
N ALA A 91 -77.79 -5.53 -35.84
CA ALA A 91 -76.48 -5.05 -36.25
C ALA A 91 -75.79 -4.16 -35.19
N ASN A 92 -76.56 -3.34 -34.49
CA ASN A 92 -76.04 -2.52 -33.40
C ASN A 92 -75.64 -3.36 -32.18
N GLU A 93 -76.42 -4.39 -31.82
CA GLU A 93 -76.09 -5.32 -30.74
C GLU A 93 -74.76 -6.05 -31.01
N ASP A 94 -74.54 -6.51 -32.25
CA ASP A 94 -73.30 -7.13 -32.68
C ASP A 94 -72.10 -6.16 -32.61
N ALA A 95 -72.30 -4.92 -33.05
CA ALA A 95 -71.26 -3.88 -32.97
C ALA A 95 -70.89 -3.55 -31.50
N ILE A 96 -71.89 -3.46 -30.61
CA ILE A 96 -71.67 -3.23 -29.17
C ILE A 96 -70.88 -4.39 -28.56
N SER A 97 -71.24 -5.64 -28.87
CA SER A 97 -70.52 -6.84 -28.41
C SER A 97 -69.06 -6.85 -28.86
N THR A 98 -68.81 -6.43 -30.11
CA THR A 98 -67.44 -6.29 -30.65
C THR A 98 -66.65 -5.22 -29.90
N LEU A 99 -67.23 -4.04 -29.68
CA LEU A 99 -66.58 -2.95 -28.95
C LEU A 99 -66.29 -3.33 -27.49
N GLN A 100 -67.21 -4.05 -26.83
CA GLN A 100 -66.99 -4.57 -25.47
C GLN A 100 -65.80 -5.53 -25.43
N THR A 101 -65.68 -6.43 -26.41
CA THR A 101 -64.54 -7.34 -26.52
C THR A 101 -63.23 -6.59 -26.71
N GLN A 102 -63.20 -5.61 -27.63
CA GLN A 102 -62.02 -4.77 -27.86
C GLN A 102 -61.61 -3.99 -26.61
N ASN A 103 -62.56 -3.41 -25.88
CA ASN A 103 -62.30 -2.72 -24.62
C ASN A 103 -61.71 -3.64 -23.56
N ASN A 104 -62.19 -4.88 -23.45
CA ASN A 104 -61.62 -5.86 -22.54
C ASN A 104 -60.18 -6.22 -22.91
N THR A 105 -59.88 -6.40 -24.20
CA THR A 105 -58.49 -6.61 -24.67
C THR A 105 -57.60 -5.42 -24.34
N LEU A 106 -58.06 -4.19 -24.58
CA LEU A 106 -57.31 -2.97 -24.26
C LEU A 106 -57.03 -2.86 -22.75
N ASN A 107 -58.02 -3.15 -21.90
CA ASN A 107 -57.85 -3.15 -20.45
C ASN A 107 -56.78 -4.15 -19.99
N THR A 108 -56.74 -5.35 -20.59
CA THR A 108 -55.68 -6.33 -20.31
C THR A 108 -54.31 -5.82 -20.74
N LEU A 109 -54.19 -5.22 -21.93
CA LEU A 109 -52.92 -4.65 -22.41
C LEU A 109 -52.44 -3.49 -21.54
N ILE A 110 -53.36 -2.64 -21.06
CA ILE A 110 -53.05 -1.57 -20.11
C ILE A 110 -52.53 -2.15 -18.79
N GLY A 111 -53.20 -3.18 -18.27
CA GLY A 111 -52.76 -3.88 -17.05
C GLY A 111 -51.35 -4.46 -17.19
N GLN A 112 -51.06 -5.12 -18.32
CA GLN A 112 -49.73 -5.63 -18.61
C GLN A 112 -48.69 -4.51 -18.71
N GLY A 113 -49.00 -3.44 -19.44
CA GLY A 113 -48.10 -2.29 -19.58
C GLY A 113 -47.76 -1.63 -18.24
N LEU A 114 -48.74 -1.50 -17.32
CA LEU A 114 -48.49 -1.00 -15.97
C LEU A 114 -47.57 -1.94 -15.16
N SER A 115 -47.74 -3.26 -15.30
CA SER A 115 -46.86 -4.24 -14.66
C SER A 115 -45.42 -4.16 -15.20
N ASP A 116 -45.26 -4.06 -16.51
CA ASP A 116 -43.95 -3.95 -17.16
C ASP A 116 -43.24 -2.65 -16.76
N ILE A 117 -43.95 -1.53 -16.71
CA ILE A 117 -43.44 -0.25 -16.21
C ILE A 117 -42.95 -0.40 -14.76
N GLY A 118 -43.71 -1.07 -13.90
CA GLY A 118 -43.31 -1.33 -12.51
C GLY A 118 -42.04 -2.17 -12.40
N ALA A 119 -41.90 -3.20 -13.24
CA ALA A 119 -40.69 -4.03 -13.27
C ALA A 119 -39.46 -3.23 -13.73
N ILE A 120 -39.60 -2.44 -14.80
CA ILE A 120 -38.53 -1.57 -15.32
C ILE A 120 -38.11 -0.54 -14.27
N GLN A 121 -39.06 0.06 -13.54
CA GLN A 121 -38.75 0.99 -12.45
C GLN A 121 -37.93 0.35 -11.33
N ALA A 122 -38.25 -0.90 -10.95
CA ALA A 122 -37.49 -1.63 -9.94
C ALA A 122 -36.06 -1.97 -10.40
N GLU A 123 -35.90 -2.33 -11.69
CA GLU A 123 -34.58 -2.59 -12.28
C GLU A 123 -33.73 -1.31 -12.34
N ILE A 124 -34.32 -0.17 -12.73
CA ILE A 124 -33.64 1.13 -12.74
C ILE A 124 -33.11 1.49 -11.35
N LEU A 125 -33.91 1.31 -10.30
CA LEU A 125 -33.48 1.57 -8.92
C LEU A 125 -32.31 0.67 -8.50
N THR A 126 -32.34 -0.60 -8.90
CA THR A 126 -31.26 -1.56 -8.63
C THR A 126 -29.97 -1.15 -9.32
N LEU A 127 -30.04 -0.76 -10.60
CA LEU A 127 -28.88 -0.29 -11.37
C LEU A 127 -28.33 1.03 -10.83
N GLN A 128 -29.20 1.94 -10.38
CA GLN A 128 -28.79 3.19 -9.74
C GLN A 128 -28.00 2.92 -8.46
N GLN A 129 -28.46 1.98 -7.61
CA GLN A 129 -27.72 1.61 -6.40
C GLN A 129 -26.37 0.99 -6.74
N ALA A 130 -26.32 0.05 -7.69
CA ALA A 130 -25.06 -0.58 -8.11
C ALA A 130 -24.05 0.45 -8.64
N ASN A 131 -24.50 1.47 -9.38
CA ASN A 131 -23.65 2.56 -9.85
C ASN A 131 -23.10 3.40 -8.69
N GLN A 132 -23.90 3.68 -7.66
CA GLN A 132 -23.43 4.41 -6.47
C GLN A 132 -22.39 3.61 -5.68
N ASP A 133 -22.57 2.30 -5.59
CA ASP A 133 -21.60 1.41 -4.93
C ASP A 133 -20.28 1.39 -5.70
N LEU A 134 -20.33 1.29 -7.04
CA LEU A 134 -19.14 1.36 -7.89
C LEU A 134 -18.40 2.70 -7.76
N LEU A 135 -19.12 3.82 -7.72
CA LEU A 135 -18.50 5.14 -7.50
C LEU A 135 -17.80 5.22 -6.14
N THR A 136 -18.38 4.62 -5.10
CA THR A 136 -17.77 4.55 -3.77
C THR A 136 -16.48 3.71 -3.80
N MET A 137 -16.50 2.56 -4.48
CA MET A 137 -15.31 1.72 -4.65
C MET A 137 -14.19 2.43 -5.44
N ILE A 138 -14.55 3.18 -6.49
CA ILE A 138 -13.58 3.96 -7.27
C ILE A 138 -12.93 5.03 -6.39
N ALA A 139 -13.70 5.76 -5.58
CA ALA A 139 -13.17 6.78 -4.69
C ALA A 139 -12.22 6.19 -3.63
N ALA A 140 -12.56 5.03 -3.06
CA ALA A 140 -11.69 4.31 -2.13
C ALA A 140 -10.38 3.89 -2.81
N GLY A 141 -10.47 3.27 -4.00
CA GLY A 141 -9.29 2.86 -4.77
C GLY A 141 -8.37 4.03 -5.17
N GLN A 142 -8.94 5.21 -5.48
CA GLN A 142 -8.15 6.42 -5.70
C GLN A 142 -7.40 6.87 -4.44
N GLY A 143 -8.02 6.75 -3.26
CA GLY A 143 -7.37 7.01 -1.98
C GLY A 143 -6.20 6.06 -1.70
N ASP A 144 -6.40 4.76 -1.95
CA ASP A 144 -5.36 3.74 -1.76
C ASP A 144 -4.17 3.97 -2.71
N ILE A 145 -4.42 4.31 -3.98
CA ILE A 145 -3.37 4.65 -4.95
C ILE A 145 -2.55 5.85 -4.47
N ALA A 146 -3.21 6.93 -4.02
CA ALA A 146 -2.51 8.12 -3.54
C ALA A 146 -1.66 7.82 -2.29
N ALA A 147 -2.14 6.97 -1.39
CA ALA A 147 -1.38 6.53 -0.22
C ALA A 147 -0.14 5.71 -0.63
N LEU A 148 -0.28 4.80 -1.58
CA LEU A 148 0.83 3.98 -2.10
C LEU A 148 1.87 4.85 -2.83
N GLU A 149 1.44 5.83 -3.61
CA GLU A 149 2.34 6.78 -4.27
C GLU A 149 3.17 7.59 -3.25
N ALA A 150 2.54 8.02 -2.16
CA ALA A 150 3.23 8.71 -1.07
C ALA A 150 4.26 7.80 -0.36
N GLU A 151 3.91 6.52 -0.12
CA GLU A 151 4.82 5.54 0.46
C GLU A 151 6.02 5.27 -0.46
N VAL A 152 5.79 5.10 -1.77
CA VAL A 152 6.87 4.92 -2.76
C VAL A 152 7.79 6.14 -2.80
N ALA A 153 7.23 7.36 -2.74
CA ALA A 153 8.04 8.59 -2.66
C ALA A 153 8.89 8.63 -1.39
N GLY A 154 8.32 8.25 -0.24
CA GLY A 154 9.04 8.15 1.04
C GLY A 154 10.19 7.13 0.99
N ASN A 155 9.92 5.93 0.46
CA ASN A 155 10.92 4.88 0.29
C ASN A 155 12.05 5.31 -0.65
N LYS A 156 11.72 6.02 -1.75
CA LYS A 156 12.72 6.57 -2.67
C LYS A 156 13.65 7.58 -1.99
N ALA A 157 13.09 8.46 -1.14
CA ALA A 157 13.89 9.41 -0.37
C ALA A 157 14.80 8.71 0.65
N LEU A 158 14.31 7.67 1.32
CA LEU A 158 15.11 6.86 2.24
C LEU A 158 16.27 6.16 1.53
N ILE A 159 16.02 5.55 0.37
CA ILE A 159 17.06 4.92 -0.46
C ILE A 159 18.15 5.94 -0.80
N ALA A 160 17.77 7.15 -1.26
CA ALA A 160 18.74 8.20 -1.58
C ALA A 160 19.59 8.61 -0.36
N SER A 161 18.97 8.73 0.82
CA SER A 161 19.68 9.03 2.07
C SER A 161 20.66 7.91 2.46
N LEU A 162 20.25 6.65 2.32
CA LEU A 162 21.11 5.50 2.61
C LEU A 162 22.27 5.42 1.62
N SER A 163 22.04 5.65 0.33
CA SER A 163 23.10 5.71 -0.68
C SER A 163 24.15 6.78 -0.36
N ASN A 164 23.72 7.98 0.06
CA ASN A 164 24.65 9.04 0.48
C ASN A 164 25.45 8.63 1.73
N SER A 165 24.82 7.96 2.69
CA SER A 165 25.49 7.48 3.89
C SER A 165 26.56 6.43 3.55
N ILE A 166 26.28 5.53 2.61
CA ILE A 166 27.25 4.55 2.10
C ILE A 166 28.45 5.25 1.48
N LEU A 167 28.23 6.23 0.59
CA LEU A 167 29.32 7.00 -0.05
C LEU A 167 30.22 7.70 0.97
N LEU A 168 29.65 8.25 2.05
CA LEU A 168 30.42 8.88 3.13
C LEU A 168 31.28 7.86 3.88
N VAL A 169 30.73 6.68 4.17
CA VAL A 169 31.47 5.60 4.83
C VAL A 169 32.60 5.09 3.94
N GLU A 170 32.33 4.86 2.65
CA GLU A 170 33.34 4.45 1.67
C GLU A 170 34.47 5.48 1.57
N GLY A 171 34.15 6.77 1.48
CA GLY A 171 35.15 7.84 1.49
C GLY A 171 35.97 7.89 2.78
N GLY A 172 35.33 7.69 3.93
CA GLY A 172 36.01 7.60 5.23
C GLY A 172 36.98 6.41 5.31
N MET A 173 36.58 5.24 4.78
CA MET A 173 37.43 4.05 4.72
C MET A 173 38.68 4.28 3.87
N ILE A 174 38.55 4.86 2.67
CA ILE A 174 39.68 5.18 1.80
C ILE A 174 40.66 6.16 2.47
N SER A 175 40.13 7.17 3.17
CA SER A 175 40.96 8.14 3.90
C SER A 175 41.75 7.48 5.02
N LEU A 176 41.10 6.59 5.79
CA LEU A 176 41.74 5.83 6.86
C LEU A 176 42.82 4.88 6.32
N GLU A 177 42.51 4.14 5.25
CA GLU A 177 43.45 3.24 4.58
C GLU A 177 44.70 4.00 4.11
N THR A 178 44.51 5.14 3.43
CA THR A 178 45.61 6.00 2.96
C THR A 178 46.45 6.52 4.12
N SER A 179 45.81 6.96 5.21
CA SER A 179 46.53 7.45 6.39
C SER A 179 47.36 6.35 7.06
N LEU A 180 46.79 5.15 7.20
CA LEU A 180 47.50 4.00 7.77
C LEU A 180 48.67 3.57 6.89
N GLN A 181 48.49 3.54 5.57
CA GLN A 181 49.57 3.22 4.63
C GLN A 181 50.73 4.23 4.75
N SER A 182 50.42 5.52 4.82
CA SER A 182 51.44 6.56 5.02
C SER A 182 52.20 6.40 6.35
N GLN A 183 51.51 6.03 7.43
CA GLN A 183 52.15 5.74 8.72
C GLN A 183 53.03 4.50 8.65
N ILE A 184 52.58 3.43 7.97
CA ILE A 184 53.36 2.21 7.75
C ILE A 184 54.64 2.52 6.96
N ASP A 185 54.53 3.29 5.88
CA ASP A 185 55.67 3.68 5.05
C ASP A 185 56.69 4.50 5.87
N ASN A 186 56.22 5.47 6.65
CA ASN A 186 57.07 6.28 7.53
C ASN A 186 57.79 5.42 8.59
N ASN A 187 57.05 4.53 9.27
CA ASN A 187 57.63 3.64 10.26
C ASN A 187 58.63 2.66 9.63
N THR A 188 58.35 2.17 8.42
CA THR A 188 59.27 1.30 7.66
C THR A 188 60.57 2.02 7.33
N MET A 189 60.51 3.30 6.92
CA MET A 189 61.71 4.12 6.70
C MET A 189 62.53 4.31 7.97
N LEU A 190 61.89 4.61 9.10
CA LEU A 190 62.56 4.77 10.40
C LEU A 190 63.25 3.48 10.85
N ILE A 191 62.57 2.33 10.72
CA ILE A 191 63.13 1.02 11.04
C ILE A 191 64.38 0.74 10.20
N ASN A 192 64.33 1.01 8.88
CA ASN A 192 65.48 0.82 8.00
C ASN A 192 66.66 1.72 8.38
N ALA A 193 66.40 2.99 8.74
CA ALA A 193 67.43 3.90 9.20
C ALA A 193 68.10 3.41 10.49
N LEU A 194 67.30 2.97 11.47
CA LEU A 194 67.81 2.41 12.73
C LEU A 194 68.60 1.11 12.50
N GLN A 195 68.14 0.24 11.61
CA GLN A 195 68.85 -0.98 11.27
C GLN A 195 70.22 -0.69 10.64
N ASN A 196 70.31 0.32 9.78
CA ASN A 196 71.58 0.78 9.22
C ASN A 196 72.51 1.33 10.30
N GLU A 197 71.98 2.10 11.26
CA GLU A 197 72.77 2.62 12.38
C GLU A 197 73.29 1.48 13.28
N VAL A 198 72.47 0.49 13.58
CA VAL A 198 72.88 -0.72 14.32
C VAL A 198 74.00 -1.46 13.58
N ASN A 199 73.88 -1.64 12.27
CA ASN A 199 74.91 -2.28 11.46
C ASN A 199 76.23 -1.48 11.52
N ASN A 200 76.17 -0.15 11.36
CA ASN A 200 77.34 0.72 11.45
C ASN A 200 78.02 0.63 12.84
N ILE A 201 77.24 0.59 13.92
CA ILE A 201 77.76 0.44 15.28
C ILE A 201 78.43 -0.93 15.46
N ASN A 202 77.81 -1.99 14.96
CA ASN A 202 78.36 -3.34 15.02
C ASN A 202 79.69 -3.44 14.26
N ASP A 203 79.78 -2.84 13.06
CA ASP A 203 81.01 -2.79 12.28
C ASP A 203 82.12 -2.02 13.02
N LEU A 204 81.77 -0.87 13.62
CA LEU A 204 82.71 -0.10 14.43
C LEU A 204 83.17 -0.86 15.66
N LEU A 205 82.28 -1.62 16.32
CA LEU A 205 82.61 -2.44 17.47
C LEU A 205 83.55 -3.58 17.08
N ALA A 206 83.29 -4.25 15.95
CA ALA A 206 84.15 -5.29 15.41
C ALA A 206 85.55 -4.76 15.10
N LEU A 207 85.66 -3.56 14.51
CA LEU A 207 86.94 -2.89 14.28
C LEU A 207 87.70 -2.62 15.59
N LYS A 208 87.00 -2.17 16.65
CA LYS A 208 87.59 -1.94 17.97
C LYS A 208 88.05 -3.23 18.66
N GLN A 209 87.31 -4.33 18.52
CA GLN A 209 87.76 -5.62 19.06
C GLN A 209 89.00 -6.15 18.33
N ASN A 210 89.11 -5.91 17.02
CA ASN A 210 90.31 -6.28 16.25
C ASN A 210 91.55 -5.41 16.57
N LEU A 211 91.37 -4.22 17.14
CA LEU A 211 92.44 -3.34 17.60
C LEU A 211 93.06 -3.79 18.94
N VAL A 212 92.55 -4.82 19.61
CA VAL A 212 93.14 -5.35 20.85
C VAL A 212 93.41 -6.85 20.68
N ASN A 213 94.55 -7.18 20.09
CA ASN A 213 95.02 -8.54 19.87
C ASN A 213 96.05 -8.94 20.93
N GLY A 214 95.58 -9.09 22.17
CA GLY A 214 96.38 -9.67 23.23
C GLY A 214 95.66 -9.69 24.58
N SER A 215 95.98 -10.70 25.38
CA SER A 215 95.57 -10.79 26.78
C SER A 215 96.80 -10.64 27.66
N CYS A 216 96.66 -9.89 28.75
CA CYS A 216 97.72 -9.81 29.74
C CYS A 216 97.74 -11.09 30.60
N PRO A 217 98.92 -11.62 30.96
CA PRO A 217 99.04 -12.73 31.90
C PRO A 217 98.38 -12.41 33.25
N ASN A 218 98.05 -13.44 34.04
CA ASN A 218 97.53 -13.26 35.39
C ASN A 218 98.43 -12.31 36.21
N ASN A 219 97.81 -11.36 36.92
CA ASN A 219 98.45 -10.25 37.66
C ASN A 219 99.10 -9.17 36.79
N TYR A 220 98.64 -8.99 35.56
CA TYR A 220 98.97 -7.85 34.71
C TYR A 220 97.68 -7.18 34.19
N ALA A 221 97.67 -5.86 34.05
CA ALA A 221 96.63 -5.10 33.36
C ALA A 221 97.19 -4.45 32.09
N ILE A 222 96.30 -4.24 31.11
CA ILE A 222 96.63 -3.49 29.90
C ILE A 222 96.91 -2.05 30.31
N GLN A 223 98.12 -1.58 30.04
CA GLN A 223 98.54 -0.20 30.30
C GLN A 223 98.42 0.67 29.05
N GLN A 224 98.74 0.08 27.89
CA GLN A 224 98.63 0.73 26.60
C GLN A 224 98.28 -0.31 25.53
N ILE A 225 97.45 0.10 24.56
CA ILE A 225 97.22 -0.63 23.32
C ILE A 225 98.05 0.08 22.24
N LEU A 226 98.93 -0.65 21.57
CA LEU A 226 99.77 -0.12 20.50
C LEU A 226 98.97 -0.01 19.20
N SER A 227 99.47 0.79 18.24
CA SER A 227 98.78 1.04 16.96
C SER A 227 98.62 -0.21 16.08
N ASP A 228 99.38 -1.27 16.35
CA ASP A 228 99.27 -2.60 15.71
C ASP A 228 98.29 -3.54 16.43
N GLY A 229 97.69 -3.07 17.52
CA GLY A 229 96.71 -3.75 18.35
C GLY A 229 97.30 -4.67 19.42
N SER A 230 98.62 -4.76 19.57
CA SER A 230 99.23 -5.46 20.69
C SER A 230 99.03 -4.69 22.01
N VAL A 231 98.98 -5.41 23.12
CA VAL A 231 98.80 -4.82 24.46
C VAL A 231 100.12 -4.81 25.23
N ILE A 232 100.48 -3.65 25.77
CA ILE A 232 101.55 -3.55 26.78
C ILE A 232 100.90 -3.81 28.13
N CYS A 233 101.36 -4.89 28.76
CA CYS A 233 100.86 -5.35 30.03
C CYS A 233 101.80 -4.91 31.15
N GLU A 234 101.26 -4.23 32.16
CA GLU A 234 101.99 -3.88 33.38
C GLU A 234 101.45 -4.71 34.55
N MET A 235 102.35 -5.17 35.42
CA MET A 235 102.02 -6.04 36.52
C MET A 235 101.09 -5.32 37.51
N THR A 236 99.85 -5.77 37.65
CA THR A 236 98.92 -5.34 38.69
C THR A 236 99.31 -6.00 40.01
N GLY A 237 100.37 -5.45 40.60
CA GLY A 237 100.81 -5.79 41.94
C GLY A 237 101.68 -7.03 42.01
N SER A 238 102.97 -6.87 41.72
CA SER A 238 103.95 -7.27 42.73
C SER A 238 103.90 -6.18 43.80
N SER A 239 103.04 -6.39 44.77
CA SER A 239 102.91 -5.60 45.98
C SER A 239 104.26 -5.54 46.71
N MET A 240 105.12 -4.59 46.35
CA MET A 240 105.80 -3.80 47.36
C MET A 240 104.73 -2.88 47.94
N SER A 241 104.17 -3.36 49.04
CA SER A 241 103.36 -2.61 49.99
C SER A 241 104.09 -1.31 50.36
N GLY A 242 103.93 -0.28 49.54
CA GLY A 242 104.00 1.10 49.98
C GLY A 242 102.77 1.37 50.81
N GLN A 243 102.70 0.76 52.01
CA GLN A 243 101.84 1.29 53.06
C GLN A 243 102.18 2.77 53.15
N LEU A 244 101.26 3.63 52.70
CA LEU A 244 101.21 5.01 53.14
C LEU A 244 101.02 4.93 54.65
N HIS A 245 102.15 4.90 55.37
CA HIS A 245 102.19 4.89 56.81
C HIS A 245 101.86 6.31 57.28
N SER A 246 100.57 6.63 57.25
CA SER A 246 100.03 7.88 57.76
C SER A 246 100.04 7.80 59.29
N VAL A 247 100.99 8.47 59.93
CA VAL A 247 100.97 8.68 61.37
C VAL A 247 100.22 9.98 61.64
N VAL A 248 99.07 9.88 62.31
CA VAL A 248 98.32 11.05 62.77
C VAL A 248 98.78 11.34 64.20
N SER A 249 99.40 12.50 64.43
CA SER A 249 99.72 12.97 65.79
C SER A 249 98.58 13.87 66.27
N TYR A 250 97.93 13.50 67.37
CA TYR A 250 96.92 14.34 68.01
C TYR A 250 97.56 15.13 69.14
N GLN A 251 97.47 16.46 69.10
CA GLN A 251 97.68 17.30 70.27
C GLN A 251 96.37 17.96 70.66
N TYR A 252 95.88 17.64 71.85
CA TYR A 252 94.71 18.28 72.43
C TYR A 252 95.19 19.48 73.26
N LYS A 253 94.83 20.69 72.85
CA LYS A 253 95.07 21.91 73.62
C LYS A 253 93.75 22.63 73.81
N TYR A 254 93.36 22.86 75.06
CA TYR A 254 92.16 23.62 75.38
C TYR A 254 92.45 25.10 75.12
N VAL A 255 91.64 25.74 74.27
CA VAL A 255 91.74 27.18 73.96
C VAL A 255 90.49 27.85 74.50
N ALA A 256 90.66 28.76 75.46
CA ALA A 256 89.55 29.55 75.99
C ALA A 256 89.02 30.53 74.92
N PRO A 257 87.72 30.91 74.97
CA PRO A 257 87.16 31.88 74.02
C PRO A 257 87.97 33.18 74.00
N SER A 258 88.30 33.66 72.80
CA SER A 258 89.04 34.92 72.52
C SER A 258 90.58 34.88 72.59
N ASN A 259 91.22 33.71 72.72
CA ASN A 259 92.68 33.57 72.61
C ASN A 259 93.11 32.87 71.31
N VAL A 260 94.14 33.40 70.63
CA VAL A 260 94.81 32.71 69.52
C VAL A 260 96.04 32.00 70.09
N THR A 261 96.07 30.67 70.02
CA THR A 261 97.22 29.89 70.51
C THR A 261 97.79 29.05 69.37
N GLY A 262 99.10 29.17 69.12
CA GLY A 262 99.81 28.29 68.19
C GLY A 262 99.90 26.86 68.74
N VAL A 263 99.62 25.88 67.89
CA VAL A 263 99.87 24.46 68.16
C VAL A 263 100.95 24.00 67.19
N TYR A 264 102.04 23.45 67.71
CA TYR A 264 103.11 22.86 66.92
C TYR A 264 102.98 21.34 66.98
N ALA A 265 102.96 20.68 65.83
CA ALA A 265 103.05 19.23 65.73
C ALA A 265 104.45 18.85 65.26
N TYR A 266 105.12 17.94 65.99
CA TYR A 266 106.41 17.40 65.58
C TYR A 266 106.18 16.10 64.81
N CYS A 267 106.58 16.07 63.53
CA CYS A 267 106.67 14.82 62.78
C CYS A 267 108.03 14.14 63.09
N PRO A 268 108.08 12.81 63.20
CA PRO A 268 109.34 12.06 63.25
C PRO A 268 110.23 12.36 62.03
N ILE A 269 111.55 12.21 62.18
CA ILE A 269 112.53 12.43 61.10
C ILE A 269 112.14 11.56 59.89
N GLY A 270 112.04 12.18 58.71
CA GLY A 270 111.62 11.52 57.46
C GLY A 270 110.17 11.79 57.02
N TYR A 271 109.40 12.53 57.82
CA TYR A 271 108.03 12.89 57.51
C TYR A 271 107.85 14.41 57.32
N ILE A 272 106.97 14.82 56.41
CA ILE A 272 106.55 16.22 56.25
C ILE A 272 105.11 16.45 56.75
N VAL A 273 104.87 17.61 57.34
CA VAL A 273 103.53 18.02 57.79
C VAL A 273 102.71 18.42 56.56
N SER A 274 101.57 17.78 56.35
CA SER A 274 100.55 18.22 55.41
C SER A 274 99.34 18.71 56.19
N ALA A 275 99.11 20.02 56.16
CA ALA A 275 97.95 20.62 56.77
C ALA A 275 96.77 20.53 55.79
N ARG A 276 95.87 19.57 55.99
CA ARG A 276 94.51 19.67 55.43
C ARG A 276 93.72 20.59 56.35
N LYS A 277 93.13 21.64 55.79
CA LYS A 277 92.33 22.63 56.51
C LYS A 277 91.03 21.99 57.03
N PRO A 278 90.80 21.83 58.35
CA PRO A 278 89.55 21.25 58.83
C PRO A 278 88.66 22.36 59.41
N ARG A 279 87.37 22.32 59.09
CA ARG A 279 86.34 22.99 59.89
C ARG A 279 86.28 22.26 61.24
N ILE A 280 86.78 22.92 62.29
CA ILE A 280 86.45 22.71 63.71
C ILE A 280 87.31 21.67 64.50
N GLN A 281 88.22 20.90 63.89
CA GLN A 281 89.26 20.14 64.63
C GLN A 281 90.57 20.09 63.85
N HIS A 282 91.67 20.66 64.36
CA HIS A 282 92.97 20.67 63.66
C HIS A 282 93.64 19.29 63.71
N GLN A 283 93.54 18.53 62.62
CA GLN A 283 94.30 17.29 62.41
C GLN A 283 95.49 17.58 61.49
N PHE A 284 96.68 17.19 61.94
CA PHE A 284 97.91 17.28 61.16
C PHE A 284 98.32 15.86 60.77
N ALA A 285 98.50 15.61 59.47
CA ALA A 285 98.97 14.34 58.96
C ALA A 285 100.43 14.45 58.55
N CYS A 286 101.25 13.51 59.01
CA CYS A 286 102.66 13.39 58.62
C CYS A 286 102.76 12.39 57.47
N PHE A 287 103.37 12.78 56.34
CA PHE A 287 103.59 11.91 55.18
C PHE A 287 105.07 11.59 55.00
N LEU A 288 105.38 10.32 54.76
CA LEU A 288 106.74 9.85 54.48
C LEU A 288 107.10 10.19 53.03
N ILE A 289 108.21 10.90 52.81
CA ILE A 289 108.77 11.10 51.46
C ILE A 289 109.82 10.02 51.24
N THR A 290 109.55 9.06 50.36
CA THR A 290 110.61 8.25 49.77
C THR A 290 111.18 9.02 48.57
N PRO A 291 112.51 9.18 48.45
CA PRO A 291 113.09 9.85 47.29
C PRO A 291 112.79 9.04 46.03
N TRP A 292 112.10 9.68 45.09
CA TRP A 292 111.89 9.16 43.73
C TRP A 292 113.24 8.92 43.06
N LYS A 293 113.56 7.65 42.75
CA LYS A 293 114.59 7.32 41.78
C LYS A 293 114.02 7.54 40.39
N VAL A 294 114.58 8.50 39.67
CA VAL A 294 114.36 8.67 38.22
C VAL A 294 115.10 7.53 37.51
N GLN A 295 114.36 6.71 36.78
CA GLN A 295 114.86 5.91 35.66
C GLN A 295 113.96 6.18 34.46
#